data_AF-B9NWP4-F1
#
_entry.id   AF-B9NWP4-F1
#
_cell.length_a   1.000
_cell.length_b   1.000
_cell.length_c   1.000
_cell.angle_alpha   90.00
_cell.angle_beta   90.00
_cell.angle_gamma   90.00
#
_symmetry.space_group_name_H-M   'P 1'
#
loop_
_entity.id
_entity.type
_entity.pdbx_description
1 polymer ?
#
loop_
_entity_poly.entity_id
_entity_poly.type
_entity_poly.pdbx_seq_one_letter_code
_entity_poly.pdbx_strand_id
1 'polypeptide(L)'
;MDIGKFVEETDPGALELGDFELGYSPEFRTLTELTEAENLLFRQVWYNRHMNLRYRVEQGITKVVPEADYSRSPYKSDQILDSVWEKALVAGEQTRQEVGIENLGPWDDFEWGMLNGKLSALRWVLGDEWDMLDT
;
A
#
# COMPACT_ATOMS: atom_id res chain seq x y z
N MET A 1 17.98 18.88 -49.77
CA MET A 1 18.36 19.53 -48.51
C MET A 1 18.37 18.43 -47.47
N ASP A 2 19.54 18.13 -46.92
CA ASP A 2 19.67 17.15 -45.84
C ASP A 2 19.34 17.86 -44.53
N ILE A 3 18.15 17.56 -44.00
CA ILE A 3 17.59 18.26 -42.84
C ILE A 3 18.42 17.94 -41.59
N GLY A 4 18.90 16.69 -41.45
CA GLY A 4 19.75 16.31 -40.31
C GLY A 4 21.07 17.05 -40.34
N LYS A 5 21.70 17.12 -41.51
CA LYS A 5 22.94 17.88 -41.69
C LYS A 5 22.75 19.39 -41.43
N PHE A 6 21.65 19.96 -41.91
CA PHE A 6 21.32 21.38 -41.68
C PHE A 6 21.11 21.70 -40.19
N VAL A 7 20.45 20.80 -39.45
CA VAL A 7 20.24 20.94 -38.01
C VAL A 7 21.57 20.88 -37.25
N GLU A 8 22.42 19.90 -37.54
CA GLU A 8 23.74 19.78 -36.88
C GLU A 8 24.69 20.94 -37.21
N GLU A 9 24.60 21.49 -38.42
CA GLU A 9 25.37 22.68 -38.82
C GLU A 9 24.88 23.97 -38.12
N THR A 10 23.60 24.05 -37.76
CA THR A 10 22.99 25.23 -37.14
C THR A 10 23.01 25.18 -35.62
N ASP A 11 22.88 23.98 -35.04
CA ASP A 11 22.87 23.71 -33.61
C ASP A 11 23.57 22.36 -33.32
N PRO A 12 24.91 22.37 -33.17
CA PRO A 12 25.69 21.15 -32.96
C PRO A 12 25.27 20.41 -31.69
N GLY A 13 24.99 19.11 -31.79
CA GLY A 13 24.53 18.27 -30.68
C GLY A 13 23.01 18.30 -30.44
N ALA A 14 22.24 19.07 -31.20
CA ALA A 14 20.77 19.08 -31.08
C ALA A 14 20.15 17.73 -31.45
N LEU A 15 20.75 17.01 -32.41
CA LEU A 15 20.33 15.65 -32.76
C LEU A 15 20.63 14.67 -31.63
N GLU A 16 21.78 14.79 -30.95
CA GLU A 16 22.15 13.96 -29.81
C GLU A 16 21.27 14.23 -28.59
N LEU A 17 20.94 15.50 -28.32
CA LEU A 17 19.99 15.89 -27.28
C LEU A 17 18.57 15.37 -27.61
N GLY A 18 18.15 15.49 -28.88
CA GLY A 18 16.87 14.95 -29.35
C GLY A 18 16.81 13.43 -29.24
N ASP A 19 17.88 12.72 -29.61
CA ASP A 19 17.98 11.26 -29.45
C ASP A 19 18.02 10.84 -27.98
N PHE A 20 18.61 11.64 -27.10
CA PHE A 20 18.58 11.41 -25.65
C PHE A 20 17.18 11.64 -25.06
N GLU A 21 16.51 12.73 -25.43
CA GLU A 21 15.16 13.08 -24.96
C GLU A 21 14.07 12.17 -25.54
N LEU A 22 14.22 11.72 -26.80
CA LEU A 22 13.25 10.86 -27.49
C LEU A 22 13.57 9.36 -27.41
N GLY A 23 14.84 9.00 -27.17
CA GLY A 23 15.29 7.62 -26.99
C GLY A 23 15.12 7.09 -25.57
N TYR A 24 14.92 7.98 -24.58
CA TYR A 24 14.56 7.58 -23.23
C TYR A 24 13.08 7.20 -23.14
N SER A 25 12.80 5.91 -23.37
CA SER A 25 11.50 5.30 -23.06
C SER A 25 11.62 4.55 -21.73
N PRO A 26 11.26 5.16 -20.58
CA PRO A 26 11.23 4.42 -19.33
C PRO A 26 10.23 3.26 -19.44
N GLU A 27 10.65 2.07 -19.02
CA GLU A 27 9.74 0.94 -18.85
C GLU A 27 8.87 1.20 -17.61
N PHE A 28 7.72 1.84 -17.83
CA PHE A 28 6.74 2.05 -16.78
C PHE A 28 6.18 0.70 -16.31
N ARG A 29 5.90 0.61 -15.01
CA ARG A 29 5.09 -0.48 -14.47
C ARG A 29 3.73 -0.46 -15.14
N THR A 30 3.28 -1.64 -15.53
CA THR A 30 1.93 -1.86 -16.03
C THR A 30 0.92 -1.61 -14.91
N LEU A 31 -0.33 -1.32 -15.29
CA LEU A 31 -1.42 -1.19 -14.31
C LEU A 31 -1.55 -2.45 -13.44
N THR A 32 -1.40 -3.64 -14.02
CA THR A 32 -1.44 -4.91 -13.30
C THR A 32 -0.36 -4.96 -12.21
N GLU A 33 0.90 -4.69 -12.55
CA GLU A 33 1.99 -4.67 -11.57
C GLU A 33 1.75 -3.65 -10.45
N LEU A 34 1.21 -2.47 -10.78
CA LEU A 34 0.87 -1.45 -9.78
C LEU A 34 -0.23 -1.93 -8.83
N THR A 35 -1.30 -2.54 -9.35
CA THR A 35 -2.39 -3.07 -8.52
C THR A 35 -1.99 -4.27 -7.69
N GLU A 36 -1.13 -5.15 -8.20
CA GLU A 36 -0.60 -6.28 -7.43
C GLU A 36 0.31 -5.81 -6.29
N ALA A 37 1.18 -4.82 -6.56
CA ALA A 37 2.02 -4.21 -5.54
C ALA A 37 1.19 -3.44 -4.50
N GLU A 38 0.16 -2.70 -4.91
CA GLU A 38 -0.77 -2.02 -4.00
C GLU A 38 -1.47 -3.03 -3.09
N ASN A 39 -2.02 -4.11 -3.64
CA ASN A 39 -2.71 -5.13 -2.86
C ASN A 39 -1.75 -5.82 -1.87
N LEU A 40 -0.51 -6.12 -2.26
CA LEU A 40 0.48 -6.67 -1.33
C LEU A 40 0.75 -5.71 -0.17
N LEU A 41 1.02 -4.43 -0.47
CA LEU A 41 1.27 -3.41 0.55
C LEU A 41 0.06 -3.20 1.46
N PHE A 42 -1.14 -3.21 0.89
CA PHE A 42 -2.40 -3.18 1.63
C PHE A 42 -2.48 -4.32 2.64
N ARG A 43 -2.22 -5.56 2.20
CA ARG A 43 -2.25 -6.74 3.07
C ARG A 43 -1.21 -6.66 4.18
N GLN A 44 0.00 -6.18 3.89
CA GLN A 44 1.05 -5.97 4.88
C GLN A 44 0.64 -4.97 5.96
N VAL A 45 0.12 -3.81 5.54
CA VAL A 45 -0.32 -2.75 6.44
C VAL A 45 -1.52 -3.20 7.28
N TRP A 46 -2.52 -3.80 6.64
CA TRP A 46 -3.70 -4.35 7.30
C TRP A 46 -3.33 -5.41 8.34
N TYR A 47 -2.45 -6.34 7.97
CA TYR A 47 -2.06 -7.44 8.85
C TYR A 47 -1.31 -6.94 10.10
N ASN A 48 -0.44 -5.93 9.97
CA ASN A 48 0.19 -5.30 11.12
C ASN A 48 -0.86 -4.73 12.09
N ARG A 49 -1.84 -4.00 11.56
CA ARG A 49 -2.95 -3.42 12.36
C ARG A 49 -3.81 -4.50 13.01
N HIS A 50 -4.07 -5.59 12.29
CA HIS A 50 -4.74 -6.76 12.82
C HIS A 50 -3.95 -7.34 14.01
N MET A 51 -2.63 -7.52 13.88
CA MET A 51 -1.79 -8.02 14.97
C MET A 51 -1.79 -7.07 16.19
N ASN A 52 -1.79 -5.75 15.98
CA ASN A 52 -1.95 -4.77 17.06
C ASN A 52 -3.32 -4.89 17.75
N LEU A 53 -4.40 -5.09 16.99
CA LEU A 53 -5.72 -5.37 17.53
C LEU A 53 -5.71 -6.68 18.34
N ARG A 54 -5.10 -7.75 17.82
CA ARG A 54 -4.97 -9.02 18.54
C ARG A 54 -4.27 -8.84 19.88
N TYR A 55 -3.13 -8.14 19.87
CA TYR A 55 -2.41 -7.81 21.08
C TYR A 55 -3.31 -7.08 22.09
N ARG A 56 -4.05 -6.05 21.65
CA ARG A 56 -4.98 -5.31 22.54
C ARG A 56 -6.08 -6.21 23.10
N VAL A 57 -6.61 -7.14 22.33
CA VAL A 57 -7.62 -8.12 22.80
C VAL A 57 -7.01 -9.07 23.82
N GLU A 58 -5.84 -9.64 23.53
CA GLU A 58 -5.12 -10.57 24.40
C GLU A 58 -4.72 -9.92 25.74
N GLN A 59 -4.42 -8.61 25.75
CA GLN A 59 -4.16 -7.84 26.97
C GLN A 59 -5.42 -7.32 27.67
N GLY A 60 -6.62 -7.57 27.13
CA GLY A 60 -7.88 -7.06 27.68
C GLY A 60 -8.10 -5.54 27.53
N ILE A 61 -7.24 -4.86 26.75
CA ILE A 61 -7.37 -3.43 26.41
C ILE A 61 -8.57 -3.22 25.46
N THR A 62 -8.82 -4.19 24.58
CA THR A 62 -10.03 -4.24 23.73
C THR A 62 -10.88 -5.41 24.14
N LYS A 63 -12.14 -5.17 24.48
CA LYS A 63 -13.09 -6.19 24.90
C LYS A 63 -13.89 -6.69 23.71
N VAL A 64 -13.89 -8.00 23.51
CA VAL A 64 -14.80 -8.65 22.57
C VAL A 64 -16.18 -8.74 23.24
N VAL A 65 -17.20 -8.16 22.63
CA VAL A 65 -18.55 -8.08 23.17
C VAL A 65 -19.59 -8.64 22.19
N PRO A 66 -20.66 -9.28 22.67
CA PRO A 66 -21.78 -9.69 21.81
C PRO A 66 -22.56 -8.45 21.32
N GLU A 67 -23.27 -8.58 20.20
CA GLU A 67 -24.09 -7.48 19.62
C GLU A 67 -25.09 -6.90 20.62
N ALA A 68 -25.63 -7.73 21.52
CA ALA A 68 -26.58 -7.31 22.55
C ALA A 68 -26.00 -6.29 23.54
N ASP A 69 -24.69 -6.34 23.80
CA ASP A 69 -23.99 -5.49 24.77
C ASP A 69 -23.25 -4.33 24.08
N TYR A 70 -23.25 -4.29 22.75
CA TYR A 70 -22.56 -3.28 21.97
C TYR A 70 -23.46 -2.06 21.71
N SER A 71 -22.90 -0.87 21.92
CA SER A 71 -23.54 0.38 21.51
C SER A 71 -22.70 1.08 20.44
N ARG A 72 -23.36 1.46 19.34
CA ARG A 72 -22.76 2.31 18.30
C ARG A 72 -22.64 3.78 18.74
N SER A 73 -23.41 4.21 19.75
CA SER A 73 -23.42 5.58 20.25
C SER A 73 -23.57 5.63 21.78
N PRO A 74 -22.63 6.25 22.52
CA PRO A 74 -21.36 6.78 22.02
C PRO A 74 -20.46 5.66 21.48
N TYR A 75 -19.60 5.99 20.50
CA TYR A 75 -18.61 5.06 19.99
C TYR A 75 -17.64 4.64 21.11
N LYS A 76 -17.30 3.35 21.16
CA LYS A 76 -16.41 2.76 22.17
C LYS A 76 -15.19 2.13 21.51
N SER A 77 -14.06 2.84 21.56
CA SER A 77 -12.80 2.40 20.96
C SER A 77 -12.11 1.23 21.69
N ASP A 78 -12.61 0.86 22.86
CA ASP A 78 -12.16 -0.26 23.68
C ASP A 78 -13.03 -1.52 23.51
N GLN A 79 -13.96 -1.52 22.54
CA GLN A 79 -14.84 -2.66 22.27
C GLN A 79 -14.79 -3.06 20.80
N ILE A 80 -14.90 -4.37 20.55
CA ILE A 80 -15.10 -4.95 19.23
C ILE A 80 -16.22 -6.00 19.31
N LEU A 81 -17.08 -6.02 18.31
CA LEU A 81 -18.10 -7.06 18.18
C LEU A 81 -17.46 -8.43 17.99
N ASP A 82 -17.99 -9.45 18.66
CA ASP A 82 -17.60 -10.85 18.49
C ASP A 82 -17.61 -11.31 17.03
N SER A 83 -18.66 -10.97 16.28
CA SER A 83 -18.80 -11.28 14.86
C SER A 83 -17.78 -10.56 13.97
N VAL A 84 -17.34 -9.35 14.35
CA VAL A 84 -16.30 -8.61 13.63
C VAL A 84 -14.93 -9.20 13.97
N TRP A 85 -14.72 -9.55 15.23
CA TRP A 85 -13.49 -10.18 15.70
C TRP A 85 -13.25 -11.54 15.05
N GLU A 86 -14.28 -12.39 14.96
CA GLU A 86 -14.21 -13.68 14.27
C GLU A 86 -13.83 -13.51 12.79
N LYS A 87 -14.47 -12.57 12.08
CA LYS A 87 -14.12 -12.25 10.69
C LYS A 87 -12.68 -11.75 10.56
N ALA A 88 -12.22 -10.92 11.50
CA ALA A 88 -10.85 -10.43 11.49
C ALA A 88 -9.83 -11.56 11.68
N LEU A 89 -10.10 -12.55 12.53
CA LEU A 89 -9.24 -13.72 12.70
C LEU A 89 -9.16 -14.57 11.43
N VAL A 90 -10.28 -14.80 10.76
CA VAL A 90 -10.33 -15.52 9.48
C VAL A 90 -9.55 -14.78 8.40
N ALA A 91 -9.78 -13.47 8.26
CA ALA A 91 -9.05 -12.63 7.32
C ALA A 91 -7.53 -12.56 7.62
N GLY A 92 -7.16 -12.62 8.90
CA GLY A 92 -5.77 -12.73 9.36
C GLY A 92 -5.09 -14.00 8.87
N GLU A 93 -5.76 -15.15 8.97
CA GLU A 93 -5.24 -16.42 8.47
C GLU A 93 -5.20 -16.46 6.94
N GLN A 94 -6.24 -15.99 6.26
CA GLN A 94 -6.25 -15.89 4.79
C GLN A 94 -5.10 -15.02 4.29
N THR A 95 -4.86 -13.87 4.93
CA THR A 95 -3.74 -12.99 4.55
C THR A 95 -2.39 -13.70 4.72
N ARG A 96 -2.17 -14.44 5.81
CA ARG A 96 -0.94 -15.26 5.98
C ARG A 96 -0.75 -16.29 4.85
N GLN A 97 -1.84 -16.94 4.44
CA GLN A 97 -1.80 -17.95 3.38
C GLN A 97 -1.58 -17.34 2.00
N GLU A 98 -2.19 -16.19 1.72
CA GLU A 98 -2.12 -15.49 0.44
C GLU A 98 -0.75 -14.85 0.20
N VAL A 99 -0.19 -14.17 1.20
CA VAL A 99 1.03 -13.36 1.03
C VAL A 99 2.29 -14.00 1.59
N GLY A 100 2.18 -15.05 2.40
CA GLY A 100 3.32 -15.67 3.08
C GLY A 100 3.76 -14.90 4.33
N ILE A 101 4.14 -15.64 5.39
CA ILE A 101 4.50 -15.04 6.68
C ILE A 101 5.77 -14.18 6.61
N GLU A 102 6.67 -14.52 5.69
CA GLU A 102 7.91 -13.79 5.41
C GLU A 102 7.66 -12.39 4.85
N ASN A 103 6.49 -12.16 4.25
CA ASN A 103 6.09 -10.84 3.76
C ASN A 103 5.33 -10.04 4.81
N LEU A 104 5.11 -10.55 6.03
CA LEU A 104 4.27 -9.92 7.05
C LEU A 104 5.06 -9.38 8.25
N GLY A 105 6.37 -9.17 8.06
CA GLY A 105 7.27 -8.64 9.07
C GLY A 105 7.89 -9.72 9.97
N PRO A 106 8.44 -9.34 11.13
CA PRO A 106 8.36 -8.00 11.76
C PRO A 106 9.08 -6.92 10.96
N TRP A 107 8.65 -5.67 11.13
CA TRP A 107 9.28 -4.48 10.55
C TRP A 107 9.74 -3.55 11.65
N ASP A 108 10.87 -2.88 11.44
CA ASP A 108 11.27 -1.75 12.27
C ASP A 108 10.49 -0.46 11.91
N ASP A 109 10.71 0.61 12.67
CA ASP A 109 10.02 1.90 12.47
C ASP A 109 10.27 2.49 11.07
N PHE A 110 11.46 2.27 10.51
CA PHE A 110 11.83 2.77 9.19
C PHE A 110 11.14 1.97 8.08
N GLU A 111 11.22 0.65 8.14
CA GLU A 111 10.56 -0.27 7.21
C GLU A 111 9.04 -0.07 7.23
N TRP A 112 8.46 0.12 8.41
CA TRP A 112 7.04 0.43 8.56
C TRP A 112 6.67 1.76 7.90
N GLY A 113 7.47 2.81 8.10
CA GLY A 113 7.31 4.08 7.40
C GLY A 113 7.40 3.93 5.88
N MET A 114 8.37 3.15 5.39
CA MET A 114 8.54 2.87 3.96
C MET A 114 7.35 2.11 3.35
N LEU A 115 6.76 1.14 4.08
CA LEU A 115 5.57 0.43 3.61
C LEU A 115 4.37 1.35 3.43
N ASN A 116 4.08 2.19 4.43
CA ASN A 116 2.97 3.15 4.35
C ASN A 116 3.21 4.17 3.23
N GLY A 117 4.44 4.68 3.08
CA GLY A 117 4.79 5.62 2.01
C GLY A 117 4.65 5.02 0.61
N LYS A 118 5.07 3.76 0.41
CA LYS A 118 4.87 3.04 -0.85
C LYS A 118 3.38 2.83 -1.16
N LEU A 119 2.59 2.46 -0.15
CA LEU A 119 1.15 2.27 -0.32
C LEU A 119 0.46 3.58 -0.73
N SER A 120 0.73 4.68 -0.01
CA SER A 120 0.23 6.02 -0.38
C SER A 120 0.63 6.42 -1.79
N ALA A 121 1.88 6.20 -2.18
CA ALA A 121 2.36 6.54 -3.52
C ALA A 121 1.61 5.76 -4.62
N LEU A 122 1.42 4.44 -4.44
CA LEU A 122 0.69 3.63 -5.41
C LEU A 122 -0.80 4.00 -5.47
N ARG A 123 -1.44 4.20 -4.31
CA ARG A 123 -2.84 4.65 -4.25
C ARG A 123 -3.04 5.99 -4.94
N TRP A 124 -2.15 6.95 -4.70
CA TRP A 124 -2.18 8.25 -5.39
C TRP A 124 -2.03 8.11 -6.90
N VAL A 125 -1.10 7.28 -7.38
CA VAL A 125 -0.95 6.98 -8.81
C VAL A 125 -2.20 6.30 -9.39
N LEU A 126 -2.88 5.46 -8.61
CA LEU A 126 -4.11 4.75 -9.00
C LEU A 126 -5.38 5.61 -8.88
N GLY A 127 -5.28 6.83 -8.35
CA GLY A 127 -6.36 7.83 -8.33
C GLY A 127 -6.97 8.15 -6.97
N ASP A 128 -6.43 7.59 -5.87
CA ASP A 128 -6.84 7.95 -4.51
C ASP A 128 -6.13 9.22 -4.01
N GLU A 129 -6.60 9.78 -2.90
CA GLU A 129 -5.91 10.90 -2.22
C GLU A 129 -4.65 10.42 -1.46
N TRP A 130 -3.66 11.31 -1.35
CA TRP A 130 -2.31 11.01 -0.83
C TRP A 130 -2.28 10.33 0.55
N ASP A 131 -3.23 10.66 1.42
CA ASP A 131 -3.30 10.17 2.81
C ASP A 131 -4.33 9.05 3.02
N MET A 132 -4.83 8.43 1.94
CA MET A 132 -5.77 7.31 2.02
C MET A 132 -5.07 6.03 2.45
N LEU A 133 -4.82 5.92 3.76
CA LEU A 133 -4.22 4.76 4.41
C LEU A 133 -5.25 3.91 5.14
N ASP A 134 -6.54 4.09 4.88
CA ASP A 134 -7.58 3.20 5.40
C ASP A 134 -7.30 1.78 4.90
N THR A 135 -7.02 0.90 5.85
CA THR A 135 -6.86 -0.54 5.67
C THR A 135 -7.49 -1.20 6.88
#